data_AF-A0A553UHY5-F1
#
_entry.id   AF-A0A553UHY5-F1
#
_cell.length_a   1.000
_cell.length_b   1.000
_cell.length_c   1.000
_cell.angle_alpha   90.00
_cell.angle_beta   90.00
_cell.angle_gamma   90.00
#
_symmetry.space_group_name_H-M   'P 1'
#
loop_
_entity.id
_entity.type
_entity.pdbx_description
1 polymer ?
#
loop_
_entity_poly.entity_id
_entity_poly.type
_entity_poly.pdbx_seq_one_letter_code
_entity_poly.pdbx_strand_id
1 'polypeptide(L)'
;MKKYFKLTALVLGFMLGSFANAELQRVPGTNTYYEKDLDAMTDANTSMVVVAEINDTQGETAMAFICRDGKASAFLNTRNNLMSSGEYDLERSPNLMYRVDSQQAKTIPSQTGLTSGEPDLTLLAFDDARDAILTAAFTNTTSKIVMRVLRNNGSALDDTFSIGGFKEAMRVVNYRK
;
A
#
# COMPACT_ATOMS: atom_id res chain seq x y z
N MET A 1 4.39 24.51 36.34
CA MET A 1 4.00 25.54 35.34
C MET A 1 4.55 25.12 33.98
N LYS A 2 3.73 24.48 33.14
CA LYS A 2 4.09 24.14 31.75
C LYS A 2 3.46 25.20 30.84
N LYS A 3 4.29 25.90 30.07
CA LYS A 3 3.86 26.95 29.13
C LYS A 3 3.19 26.26 27.93
N TYR A 4 1.92 26.56 27.71
CA TYR A 4 1.19 26.19 26.50
C TYR A 4 1.62 27.11 25.36
N PHE A 5 2.20 26.54 24.30
CA PHE A 5 2.33 27.23 23.02
C PHE A 5 1.00 27.05 22.29
N LYS A 6 0.22 28.12 22.20
CA LYS A 6 -0.90 28.24 21.27
C LYS A 6 -0.32 28.41 19.86
N LEU A 7 -0.62 27.49 18.95
CA LEU A 7 -0.62 27.80 17.52
C LEU A 7 -2.07 27.69 17.03
N THR A 8 -2.65 28.86 16.79
CA THR A 8 -3.81 29.08 15.93
C THR A 8 -3.48 28.59 14.52
N ALA A 9 -4.22 27.59 14.03
CA ALA A 9 -4.41 27.36 12.61
C ALA A 9 -5.89 27.03 12.39
N LEU A 10 -6.66 28.09 12.14
CA LEU A 10 -7.99 28.03 11.54
C LEU A 10 -7.77 27.78 10.04
N VAL A 11 -8.21 26.64 9.50
CA VAL A 11 -8.41 26.49 8.06
C VAL A 11 -9.81 25.96 7.79
N LEU A 12 -10.63 26.92 7.36
CA LEU A 12 -11.75 26.89 6.43
C LEU A 12 -12.27 25.52 5.96
N GLY A 13 -13.56 25.28 6.23
CA GLY A 13 -14.32 24.20 5.62
C GLY A 13 -14.53 24.39 4.12
N PHE A 14 -14.50 23.27 3.39
CA PHE A 14 -14.99 23.19 2.02
C PHE A 14 -16.20 22.23 2.00
N MET A 15 -17.37 22.81 1.76
CA MET A 15 -18.59 22.09 1.41
C MET A 15 -18.62 21.92 -0.11
N LEU A 16 -19.16 20.77 -0.54
CA LEU A 16 -19.69 20.42 -1.87
C LEU A 16 -18.69 20.00 -2.96
N GLY A 17 -18.81 18.74 -3.33
CA GLY A 17 -18.39 18.20 -4.62
C GLY A 17 -18.66 16.71 -4.63
N SER A 18 -19.74 16.29 -5.29
CA SER A 18 -20.05 14.88 -5.53
C SER A 18 -18.85 14.23 -6.21
N PHE A 19 -18.04 13.50 -5.45
CA PHE A 19 -17.03 12.63 -6.01
C PHE A 19 -17.79 11.54 -6.76
N ALA A 20 -17.83 11.66 -8.08
CA ALA A 20 -18.11 10.54 -8.95
C ALA A 20 -17.19 9.42 -8.48
N ASN A 21 -17.77 8.28 -8.10
CA ASN A 21 -17.03 7.10 -7.67
C ASN A 21 -16.01 6.75 -8.77
N ALA A 22 -14.75 7.10 -8.56
CA ALA A 22 -13.68 6.63 -9.41
C ALA A 22 -13.56 5.12 -9.15
N GLU A 23 -14.18 4.35 -10.03
CA GLU A 23 -14.19 2.89 -9.93
C GLU A 23 -12.80 2.35 -10.28
N LEU A 24 -12.24 1.51 -9.41
CA LEU A 24 -11.00 0.79 -9.68
C LEU A 24 -11.11 0.01 -10.99
N GLN A 25 -10.33 0.40 -11.98
CA GLN A 25 -10.31 -0.23 -13.29
C GLN A 25 -9.39 -1.45 -13.26
N ARG A 26 -9.89 -2.60 -13.72
CA ARG A 26 -9.11 -3.84 -13.79
C ARG A 26 -8.30 -3.91 -15.09
N VAL A 27 -7.01 -4.25 -14.99
CA VAL A 27 -6.21 -4.63 -16.16
C VAL A 27 -6.73 -5.97 -16.69
N PRO A 28 -7.21 -6.07 -17.94
CA PRO A 28 -7.86 -7.26 -18.47
C PRO A 28 -7.05 -8.55 -18.27
N GLY A 29 -7.70 -9.59 -17.72
CA GLY A 29 -7.09 -10.91 -17.54
C GLY A 29 -6.09 -11.02 -16.38
N THR A 30 -5.97 -10.01 -15.51
CA THR A 30 -5.01 -10.00 -14.40
C THR A 30 -5.68 -9.68 -13.06
N ASN A 31 -4.98 -9.83 -11.94
CA ASN A 31 -5.47 -9.40 -10.61
C ASN A 31 -4.93 -8.01 -10.24
N THR A 32 -4.64 -7.18 -11.24
CA THR A 32 -4.20 -5.81 -11.06
C THR A 32 -5.33 -4.85 -11.39
N TYR A 33 -5.50 -3.87 -10.53
CA TYR A 33 -6.45 -2.77 -10.64
C TYR A 33 -5.70 -1.45 -10.57
N TYR A 34 -6.27 -0.41 -11.13
CA TYR A 34 -5.74 0.94 -11.02
C TYR A 34 -6.86 1.96 -10.96
N GLU A 35 -6.56 3.09 -10.35
CA GLU A 35 -7.37 4.29 -10.41
C GLU A 35 -6.45 5.40 -10.86
N LYS A 36 -6.83 6.10 -11.93
CA LYS A 36 -6.09 7.25 -12.41
C LYS A 36 -6.80 8.50 -11.95
N ASP A 37 -6.14 9.25 -11.09
CA ASP A 37 -6.67 10.48 -10.52
C ASP A 37 -5.58 11.55 -10.40
N LEU A 38 -6.00 12.80 -10.46
CA LEU A 38 -5.16 13.99 -10.29
C LEU A 38 -5.87 14.94 -9.33
N ASP A 39 -5.10 15.57 -8.44
CA ASP A 39 -5.61 16.65 -7.61
C ASP A 39 -6.07 17.81 -8.50
N ALA A 40 -7.36 18.17 -8.41
CA ALA A 40 -7.98 19.13 -9.31
C ALA A 40 -7.43 20.58 -9.19
N MET A 41 -6.69 20.88 -8.13
CA MET A 41 -6.12 22.21 -7.88
C MET A 41 -4.65 22.30 -8.28
N THR A 42 -3.89 21.23 -8.10
CA THR A 42 -2.43 21.20 -8.24
C THR A 42 -1.96 20.34 -9.41
N ASP A 43 -2.87 19.60 -10.06
CA ASP A 43 -2.58 18.56 -11.05
C ASP A 43 -1.62 17.47 -10.54
N ALA A 44 -1.42 17.38 -9.21
CA ALA A 44 -0.56 16.38 -8.60
C ALA A 44 -1.16 14.99 -8.78
N ASN A 45 -0.32 14.01 -9.03
CA ASN A 45 -0.78 12.64 -9.19
C ASN A 45 -1.32 12.10 -7.86
N THR A 46 -2.56 11.61 -7.85
CA THR A 46 -3.21 10.95 -6.70
C THR A 46 -3.61 9.51 -7.01
N SER A 47 -3.22 9.02 -8.19
CA SER A 47 -3.55 7.70 -8.70
C SER A 47 -3.06 6.56 -7.80
N MET A 48 -3.67 5.38 -7.94
CA MET A 48 -3.23 4.17 -7.25
C MET A 48 -3.22 2.94 -8.16
N VAL A 49 -2.37 1.97 -7.81
CA VAL A 49 -2.35 0.63 -8.41
C VAL A 49 -2.51 -0.39 -7.30
N VAL A 50 -3.38 -1.37 -7.48
CA VAL A 50 -3.67 -2.42 -6.51
C VAL A 50 -3.44 -3.78 -7.16
N VAL A 51 -2.73 -4.67 -6.49
CA VAL A 51 -2.52 -6.06 -6.91
C VAL A 51 -3.16 -6.96 -5.87
N ALA A 52 -4.28 -7.59 -6.21
CA ALA A 52 -4.98 -8.51 -5.32
C ALA A 52 -4.23 -9.84 -5.22
N GLU A 53 -4.28 -10.46 -4.03
CA GLU A 53 -3.76 -11.79 -3.78
C GLU A 53 -4.51 -12.84 -4.64
N ILE A 54 -3.81 -13.85 -5.15
CA ILE A 54 -4.38 -14.76 -6.16
C ILE A 54 -5.45 -15.72 -5.62
N ASN A 55 -5.41 -16.04 -4.33
CA ASN A 55 -6.32 -16.96 -3.65
C ASN A 55 -7.43 -16.21 -2.88
N ASP A 56 -7.32 -14.89 -2.73
CA ASP A 56 -8.31 -14.07 -2.04
C ASP A 56 -9.43 -13.61 -2.98
N THR A 57 -10.48 -14.43 -3.05
CA THR A 57 -11.64 -14.17 -3.90
C THR A 57 -12.51 -12.99 -3.44
N GLN A 58 -12.33 -12.46 -2.22
CA GLN A 58 -13.06 -11.27 -1.75
C GLN A 58 -12.24 -9.99 -1.87
N GLY A 59 -10.95 -10.06 -2.27
CA GLY A 59 -10.11 -8.89 -2.50
C GLY A 59 -9.74 -8.11 -1.23
N GLU A 60 -9.74 -8.76 -0.07
CA GLU A 60 -9.39 -8.13 1.22
C GLU A 60 -7.88 -8.13 1.47
N THR A 61 -7.12 -8.91 0.70
CA THR A 61 -5.66 -9.01 0.74
C THR A 61 -5.08 -8.50 -0.56
N ALA A 62 -4.35 -7.39 -0.49
CA ALA A 62 -3.84 -6.71 -1.66
C ALA A 62 -2.57 -5.90 -1.35
N MET A 63 -1.70 -5.81 -2.35
CA MET A 63 -0.61 -4.84 -2.36
C MET A 63 -1.06 -3.58 -3.11
N ALA A 64 -1.09 -2.44 -2.43
CA ALA A 64 -1.46 -1.15 -3.00
C ALA A 64 -0.23 -0.25 -3.17
N PHE A 65 -0.24 0.57 -4.22
CA PHE A 65 0.79 1.53 -4.58
C PHE A 65 0.12 2.87 -4.88
N ILE A 66 0.20 3.81 -3.95
CA ILE A 66 -0.32 5.16 -4.13
C ILE A 66 0.77 6.00 -4.80
N CYS A 67 0.50 6.51 -6.00
CA CYS A 67 1.45 7.23 -6.82
C CYS A 67 1.28 8.74 -6.64
N ARG A 68 2.26 9.39 -5.99
CA ARG A 68 2.31 10.84 -5.78
C ARG A 68 3.68 11.39 -6.12
N ASP A 69 3.73 12.49 -6.87
CA ASP A 69 4.97 13.20 -7.21
C ASP A 69 6.09 12.31 -7.79
N GLY A 70 5.71 11.32 -8.61
CA GLY A 70 6.66 10.38 -9.22
C GLY A 70 7.24 9.33 -8.25
N LYS A 71 6.70 9.24 -7.03
CA LYS A 71 6.99 8.20 -6.03
C LYS A 71 5.75 7.36 -5.75
N ALA A 72 5.96 6.09 -5.42
CA ALA A 72 4.90 5.16 -5.08
C ALA A 72 5.07 4.75 -3.63
N SER A 73 4.08 5.07 -2.80
CA SER A 73 4.00 4.56 -1.43
C SER A 73 3.30 3.21 -1.45
N ALA A 74 3.96 2.22 -0.86
CA ALA A 74 3.56 0.83 -0.89
C ALA A 74 2.80 0.49 0.39
N PHE A 75 1.71 -0.26 0.27
CA PHE A 75 0.92 -0.72 1.40
C PHE A 75 0.49 -2.17 1.20
N LEU A 76 0.68 -3.01 2.22
CA LEU A 76 0.12 -4.37 2.22
C LEU A 76 -1.10 -4.39 3.12
N ASN A 77 -2.28 -4.53 2.51
CA ASN A 77 -3.52 -4.78 3.23
C ASN A 77 -3.79 -6.29 3.27
N THR A 78 -4.33 -6.78 4.38
CA THR A 78 -4.62 -8.21 4.55
C THR A 78 -5.99 -8.42 5.20
N ARG A 79 -6.63 -9.56 4.91
CA ARG A 79 -7.87 -9.96 5.60
C ARG A 79 -7.68 -10.16 7.12
N ASN A 80 -6.48 -10.55 7.54
CA ASN A 80 -6.21 -10.99 8.90
C ASN A 80 -5.41 -9.95 9.67
N ASN A 81 -5.66 -9.80 10.96
CA ASN A 81 -4.81 -8.94 11.79
C ASN A 81 -3.33 -9.39 11.71
N LEU A 82 -2.49 -8.41 11.39
CA LEU A 82 -1.04 -8.55 11.26
C LEU A 82 -0.34 -8.44 12.61
N MET A 83 -0.97 -7.74 13.54
CA MET A 83 -0.52 -7.56 14.91
C MET A 83 -1.72 -7.28 15.82
N SER A 84 -1.50 -7.44 17.13
CA SER A 84 -2.41 -7.00 18.18
C SER A 84 -2.22 -5.52 18.50
N SER A 85 -3.19 -4.91 19.18
CA SER A 85 -3.07 -3.53 19.69
C SER A 85 -1.89 -3.37 20.64
N GLY A 86 -1.65 -4.36 21.52
CA GLY A 86 -0.51 -4.32 22.45
C GLY A 86 0.85 -4.39 21.75
N GLU A 87 0.95 -5.03 20.59
CA GLU A 87 2.17 -4.98 19.77
C GLU A 87 2.35 -3.62 19.12
N TYR A 88 1.27 -3.01 18.63
CA TYR A 88 1.29 -1.64 18.12
C TYR A 88 1.72 -0.63 19.20
N ASP A 89 1.15 -0.72 20.40
CA ASP A 89 1.49 0.14 21.55
C ASP A 89 2.97 0.03 21.97
N LEU A 90 3.60 -1.10 21.66
CA LEU A 90 5.03 -1.36 21.89
C LEU A 90 5.91 -1.07 20.66
N GLU A 91 5.33 -0.50 19.59
CA GLU A 91 5.98 -0.21 18.31
C GLU A 91 6.61 -1.45 17.66
N ARG A 92 5.95 -2.61 17.78
CA ARG A 92 6.38 -3.90 17.25
C ARG A 92 5.61 -4.32 16.01
N SER A 93 5.80 -3.57 14.92
CA SER A 93 5.30 -4.01 13.61
C SER A 93 6.05 -5.28 13.14
N PRO A 94 5.36 -6.21 12.44
CA PRO A 94 6.01 -7.41 11.91
C PRO A 94 6.95 -7.07 10.75
N ASN A 95 7.92 -7.92 10.46
CA ASN A 95 8.72 -7.76 9.23
C ASN A 95 8.02 -8.43 8.04
N LEU A 96 8.25 -7.89 6.84
CA LEU A 96 7.83 -8.51 5.59
C LEU A 96 9.00 -9.25 4.96
N MET A 97 8.85 -10.55 4.75
CA MET A 97 9.73 -11.32 3.87
C MET A 97 9.07 -11.44 2.50
N TYR A 98 9.79 -11.19 1.41
CA TYR A 98 9.27 -11.33 0.06
C TYR A 98 10.26 -12.08 -0.83
N ARG A 99 9.72 -12.75 -1.85
CA ARG A 99 10.47 -13.43 -2.90
C ARG A 99 9.88 -13.11 -4.26
N VAL A 100 10.73 -12.61 -5.15
CA VAL A 100 10.42 -12.38 -6.57
C VAL A 100 10.69 -13.66 -7.34
N ASP A 101 9.69 -14.23 -8.00
CA ASP A 101 9.78 -15.46 -8.78
C ASP A 101 10.52 -16.58 -8.00
N SER A 102 11.68 -17.02 -8.48
CA SER A 102 12.55 -18.03 -7.85
C SER A 102 13.81 -17.47 -7.20
N GLN A 103 13.89 -16.15 -7.01
CA GLN A 103 15.06 -15.50 -6.41
C GLN A 103 15.19 -15.80 -4.91
N GLN A 104 16.32 -15.42 -4.31
CA GLN A 104 16.48 -15.46 -2.86
C GLN A 104 15.48 -14.53 -2.18
N ALA A 105 14.84 -15.02 -1.11
CA ALA A 105 13.94 -14.21 -0.31
C ALA A 105 14.71 -13.11 0.44
N LYS A 106 14.06 -11.95 0.59
CA LYS A 106 14.59 -10.79 1.30
C LYS A 106 13.61 -10.40 2.40
N THR A 107 14.13 -9.95 3.54
CA THR A 107 13.33 -9.44 4.65
C THR A 107 13.54 -7.95 4.79
N ILE A 108 12.45 -7.21 4.92
CA ILE A 108 12.46 -5.77 5.14
C ILE A 108 11.60 -5.42 6.37
N PRO A 109 11.97 -4.37 7.10
CA PRO A 109 11.11 -3.84 8.15
C PRO A 109 9.88 -3.18 7.52
N SER A 110 8.77 -3.19 8.26
CA SER A 110 7.58 -2.43 7.94
C SER A 110 7.11 -1.63 9.15
N GLN A 111 6.08 -0.83 8.95
CA GLN A 111 5.40 -0.05 9.97
C GLN A 111 3.91 -0.37 9.90
N THR A 112 3.18 -0.10 10.99
CA THR A 112 1.72 -0.21 10.99
C THR A 112 1.13 0.92 10.16
N GLY A 113 0.26 0.59 9.22
CA GLY A 113 -0.47 1.58 8.44
C GLY A 113 -1.50 2.33 9.29
N LEU A 114 -1.93 3.48 8.79
CA LEU A 114 -2.99 4.27 9.41
C LEU A 114 -4.17 4.38 8.46
N THR A 115 -5.38 4.21 8.98
CA THR A 115 -6.64 4.44 8.28
C THR A 115 -7.39 5.53 9.03
N SER A 116 -7.67 6.65 8.34
CA SER A 116 -8.34 7.82 8.94
C SER A 116 -7.63 8.39 10.19
N GLY A 117 -6.31 8.24 10.27
CA GLY A 117 -5.49 8.71 11.39
C GLY A 117 -5.37 7.73 12.56
N GLU A 118 -6.10 6.61 12.52
CA GLU A 118 -6.07 5.56 13.53
C GLU A 118 -5.22 4.36 13.04
N PRO A 119 -4.59 3.60 13.94
CA PRO A 119 -3.83 2.42 13.56
C PRO A 119 -4.72 1.37 12.92
N ASP A 120 -4.28 0.87 11.76
CA ASP A 120 -4.92 -0.22 11.07
C ASP A 120 -4.08 -1.49 11.25
N LEU A 121 -4.58 -2.39 12.10
CA LEU A 121 -3.89 -3.63 12.46
C LEU A 121 -3.83 -4.66 11.32
N THR A 122 -4.48 -4.37 10.19
CA THR A 122 -4.50 -5.20 8.98
C THR A 122 -3.61 -4.65 7.86
N LEU A 123 -3.00 -3.49 8.08
CA LEU A 123 -2.25 -2.72 7.09
C LEU A 123 -0.77 -2.59 7.48
N LEU A 124 0.14 -2.92 6.57
CA LEU A 124 1.54 -2.50 6.65
C LEU A 124 1.80 -1.34 5.72
N ALA A 125 2.54 -0.36 6.23
CA ALA A 125 3.17 0.70 5.47
C ALA A 125 4.70 0.52 5.49
N PHE A 126 5.38 1.26 4.62
CA PHE A 126 6.83 1.23 4.51
C PHE A 126 7.37 2.67 4.41
N ASP A 127 8.64 2.86 4.75
CA ASP A 127 9.31 4.14 4.47
C ASP A 127 9.78 4.22 3.01
N ASP A 128 10.16 5.43 2.58
CA ASP A 128 10.63 5.74 1.21
C ASP A 128 11.63 4.71 0.63
N ALA A 129 12.57 4.21 1.44
CA ALA A 129 13.57 3.26 0.96
C ALA A 129 12.94 1.89 0.66
N ARG A 130 12.01 1.45 1.52
CA ARG A 130 11.32 0.16 1.37
C ARG A 130 10.19 0.23 0.33
N ASP A 131 9.52 1.37 0.22
CA ASP A 131 8.61 1.71 -0.88
C ASP A 131 9.28 1.55 -2.24
N ALA A 132 10.48 2.12 -2.41
CA ALA A 132 11.25 2.01 -3.64
C ALA A 132 11.67 0.56 -3.94
N ILE A 133 12.06 -0.20 -2.90
CA ILE A 133 12.40 -1.63 -3.03
C ILE A 133 11.19 -2.44 -3.52
N LEU A 134 10.02 -2.28 -2.91
CA LEU A 134 8.82 -3.01 -3.27
C LEU A 134 8.31 -2.61 -4.65
N THR A 135 8.27 -1.31 -4.95
CA THR A 135 7.89 -0.82 -6.28
C THR A 135 8.81 -1.38 -7.37
N ALA A 136 10.13 -1.43 -7.12
CA ALA A 136 11.08 -2.03 -8.04
C ALA A 136 10.89 -3.55 -8.16
N ALA A 137 10.59 -4.24 -7.06
CA ALA A 137 10.30 -5.67 -7.08
C ALA A 137 9.09 -5.96 -7.99
N PHE A 138 7.96 -5.28 -7.79
CA PHE A 138 6.76 -5.47 -8.62
C PHE A 138 6.99 -5.04 -10.08
N THR A 139 7.75 -3.97 -10.32
CA THR A 139 8.04 -3.50 -11.69
C THR A 139 8.90 -4.49 -12.49
N ASN A 140 9.85 -5.17 -11.82
CA ASN A 140 10.85 -6.02 -12.46
C ASN A 140 10.52 -7.52 -12.39
N THR A 141 9.45 -7.91 -11.70
CA THR A 141 9.02 -9.31 -11.61
C THR A 141 8.40 -9.76 -12.92
N THR A 142 8.62 -11.03 -13.29
CA THR A 142 8.04 -11.58 -14.52
C THR A 142 6.74 -12.34 -14.26
N SER A 143 6.65 -13.09 -13.15
CA SER A 143 5.48 -13.93 -12.88
C SER A 143 4.76 -13.57 -11.58
N LYS A 144 5.44 -13.71 -10.43
CA LYS A 144 4.80 -13.59 -9.12
C LYS A 144 5.73 -13.09 -8.04
N ILE A 145 5.14 -12.46 -7.04
CA ILE A 145 5.79 -12.16 -5.76
C ILE A 145 5.08 -12.96 -4.68
N VAL A 146 5.86 -13.70 -3.90
CA VAL A 146 5.37 -14.36 -2.70
C VAL A 146 5.80 -13.51 -1.51
N MET A 147 4.84 -13.18 -0.66
CA MET A 147 5.05 -12.40 0.55
C MET A 147 4.73 -13.25 1.78
N ARG A 148 5.54 -13.09 2.82
CA ARG A 148 5.33 -13.69 4.13
C ARG A 148 5.41 -12.61 5.19
N VAL A 149 4.32 -12.34 5.88
CA VAL A 149 4.33 -11.48 7.06
C VAL A 149 4.80 -12.29 8.26
N LEU A 150 5.94 -11.89 8.83
CA LEU A 150 6.56 -12.52 9.99
C LEU A 150 5.93 -11.91 11.26
N ARG A 151 4.71 -12.34 11.58
CA ARG A 151 3.99 -11.87 12.77
C ARG A 151 4.80 -12.13 14.04
N ASN A 152 4.89 -11.12 14.90
CA ASN A 152 5.64 -11.19 16.15
C ASN A 152 4.99 -12.19 17.11
N ASN A 153 3.66 -12.26 17.12
CA ASN A 153 2.88 -13.30 17.77
C ASN A 153 1.92 -13.96 16.77
N GLY A 154 1.92 -15.30 16.72
CA GLY A 154 1.07 -16.09 15.85
C GLY A 154 1.78 -16.70 14.64
N SER A 155 1.02 -17.40 13.79
CA SER A 155 1.58 -18.03 12.58
C SER A 155 1.90 -16.98 11.52
N ALA A 156 2.92 -17.18 10.70
CA ALA A 156 3.16 -16.32 9.55
C ALA A 156 1.95 -16.34 8.59
N LEU A 157 1.75 -15.25 7.86
CA LEU A 157 0.75 -15.16 6.78
C LEU A 157 1.50 -15.19 5.46
N ASP A 158 1.05 -16.03 4.53
CA ASP A 158 1.67 -16.26 3.22
C ASP A 158 0.70 -15.86 2.12
N ASP A 159 1.10 -14.88 1.31
CA ASP A 159 0.29 -14.29 0.25
C ASP A 159 1.04 -14.37 -1.08
N THR A 160 0.34 -14.67 -2.17
CA THR A 160 0.94 -14.67 -3.51
C THR A 160 0.26 -13.68 -4.43
N PHE A 161 1.05 -12.84 -5.08
CA PHE A 161 0.58 -11.83 -6.02
C PHE A 161 1.03 -12.18 -7.44
N SER A 162 0.09 -12.20 -8.39
CA SER A 162 0.41 -12.30 -9.82
C SER A 162 0.63 -10.90 -10.40
N ILE A 163 1.76 -10.69 -11.09
CA ILE A 163 2.23 -9.34 -11.42
C ILE A 163 1.90 -8.92 -12.87
N GLY A 164 1.19 -9.77 -13.61
CA GLY A 164 0.99 -9.62 -15.06
C GLY A 164 0.37 -8.30 -15.52
N GLY A 165 -0.37 -7.59 -14.66
CA GLY A 165 -0.97 -6.28 -14.98
C GLY A 165 -0.23 -5.08 -14.39
N PHE A 166 0.73 -5.29 -13.50
CA PHE A 166 1.32 -4.21 -12.69
C PHE A 166 2.04 -3.16 -13.53
N LYS A 167 2.91 -3.59 -14.45
CA LYS A 167 3.68 -2.65 -15.28
C LYS A 167 2.78 -1.81 -16.18
N GLU A 168 1.70 -2.39 -16.68
CA GLU A 168 0.72 -1.69 -17.51
C GLU A 168 -0.08 -0.68 -16.67
N ALA A 169 -0.57 -1.09 -15.50
CA ALA A 169 -1.24 -0.18 -14.57
C ALA A 169 -0.34 1.02 -14.19
N MET A 170 0.92 0.76 -13.82
CA MET A 170 1.91 1.80 -13.50
C MET A 170 2.17 2.77 -14.66
N ARG A 171 2.10 2.28 -15.91
CA ARG A 171 2.20 3.11 -17.11
C ARG A 171 0.97 4.00 -17.29
N VAL A 172 -0.23 3.47 -17.07
CA VAL A 172 -1.50 4.22 -17.19
C VAL A 172 -1.60 5.36 -16.18
N VAL A 173 -1.20 5.09 -14.93
CA VAL A 173 -1.19 6.10 -13.85
C VAL A 173 -0.03 7.09 -13.94
N ASN A 174 0.69 7.12 -15.07
CA ASN A 174 1.76 8.09 -15.36
C ASN A 174 2.87 8.13 -14.29
N TYR A 175 3.25 6.98 -13.73
CA TYR A 175 4.29 6.93 -12.70
C TYR A 175 5.67 7.42 -13.18
N ARG A 176 5.95 7.35 -14.49
CA ARG A 176 7.19 7.86 -15.10
C ARG A 176 6.85 8.79 -16.27
N LYS A 177 7.08 10.09 -16.09
CA LYS A 177 7.42 11.00 -17.18
C LYS A 177 8.93 11.10 -17.29
#